data_AF-A0A973PLP5-F1
#
_entry.id   AF-A0A973PLP5-F1
#
_cell.length_a   1.000
_cell.length_b   1.000
_cell.length_c   1.000
_cell.angle_alpha   90.00
_cell.angle_beta   90.00
_cell.angle_gamma   90.00
#
_symmetry.space_group_name_H-M   'P 1'
#
loop_
_entity.id
_entity.type
_entity.pdbx_description
1 polymer ?
#
loop_
_entity_poly.entity_id
_entity_poly.type
_entity_poly.pdbx_seq_one_letter_code
_entity_poly.pdbx_strand_id
1 'polypeptide(L)' 'MNCESCGMPIEAAATRWCEHCTNPDGTLQDFDERFERMVQWQTQTTGQPRAEAEEA' A
#
# COMPACT_ATOMS: atom_id res chain seq x y z
N MET A 1 -13.64 2.84 -5.83
CA MET A 1 -13.01 1.52 -6.07
C MET A 1 -11.81 1.44 -5.14
N ASN A 2 -11.32 0.27 -4.75
CA ASN A 2 -10.20 0.16 -3.80
C ASN A 2 -9.02 -0.54 -4.49
N CYS A 3 -7.81 -0.14 -4.16
CA CYS A 3 -6.58 -0.77 -4.61
C CYS A 3 -6.55 -2.23 -4.13
N GLU A 4 -6.38 -3.18 -5.05
CA GLU A 4 -6.34 -4.61 -4.67
C GLU A 4 -5.07 -5.01 -3.91
N SER A 5 -4.06 -4.13 -3.86
CA SER A 5 -2.82 -4.36 -3.12
C SER A 5 -2.89 -3.88 -1.67
N CYS A 6 -3.34 -2.65 -1.44
CA CYS A 6 -3.29 -2.01 -0.12
C CYS A 6 -4.66 -1.56 0.42
N GLY A 7 -5.76 -1.83 -0.30
CA GLY A 7 -7.11 -1.49 0.13
C GLY A 7 -7.48 0.00 0.06
N MET A 8 -6.51 0.88 -0.24
CA MET A 8 -6.73 2.33 -0.33
C MET A 8 -7.79 2.71 -1.37
N PRO A 9 -8.60 3.75 -1.12
CA PRO A 9 -9.55 4.24 -2.10
C PRO A 9 -8.82 4.80 -3.34
N ILE A 10 -9.27 4.38 -4.52
CA ILE A 10 -8.81 4.86 -5.82
C ILE A 10 -9.99 5.48 -6.59
N GLU A 11 -9.73 6.58 -7.29
CA GLU A 11 -10.73 7.19 -8.16
C GLU A 11 -11.06 6.27 -9.34
N ALA A 12 -12.34 6.26 -9.72
CA ALA A 12 -13.08 5.12 -10.28
C ALA A 12 -12.69 4.63 -11.70
N ALA A 13 -11.51 4.97 -12.23
CA ALA A 13 -11.05 4.48 -13.53
C ALA A 13 -9.52 4.27 -13.65
N ALA A 14 -8.75 4.52 -12.60
CA ALA A 14 -7.30 4.72 -12.73
C ALA A 14 -6.43 3.48 -12.44
N THR A 15 -6.86 2.26 -12.84
CA THR A 15 -6.16 0.96 -12.70
C THR A 15 -6.47 0.13 -11.44
N ARG A 16 -6.04 -1.14 -11.44
CA ARG A 16 -6.26 -2.14 -10.37
C ARG A 16 -5.52 -1.80 -9.06
N TRP A 17 -4.50 -0.95 -9.16
CA TRP A 17 -3.59 -0.60 -8.07
C TRP A 17 -3.39 0.92 -8.02
N CYS A 18 -3.12 1.48 -6.84
CA CYS A 18 -2.81 2.91 -6.72
C CYS A 18 -1.36 3.21 -7.11
N GLU A 19 -1.06 4.48 -7.38
CA GLU A 19 0.29 4.96 -7.69
C GLU A 19 1.34 4.61 -6.61
N HIS A 20 0.91 4.38 -5.37
CA HIS A 20 1.79 3.99 -4.27
C HIS A 20 2.14 2.50 -4.25
N CYS A 21 1.45 1.68 -5.03
CA CYS A 21 1.74 0.24 -5.14
C CYS A 21 2.35 -0.12 -6.50
N THR A 22 2.44 0.84 -7.42
CA THR A 22 2.94 0.61 -8.77
C THR A 22 4.26 1.34 -9.01
N ASN A 23 5.09 0.75 -9.84
CA ASN A 23 6.25 1.39 -10.44
C ASN A 23 5.82 2.44 -11.47
N PRO A 24 6.76 3.31 -11.93
CA PRO A 24 6.47 4.32 -12.97
C PRO A 24 5.95 3.73 -14.30
N ASP A 25 6.22 2.46 -14.57
CA ASP A 25 5.73 1.74 -15.76
C ASP A 25 4.33 1.14 -15.56
N GLY A 26 3.72 1.30 -14.38
CA GLY A 26 2.41 0.76 -14.02
C GLY A 26 2.42 -0.69 -13.54
N THR A 27 3.59 -1.35 -13.46
CA THR A 27 3.71 -2.68 -12.88
C THR A 27 3.60 -2.62 -11.36
N LEU A 28 3.10 -3.69 -10.74
CA LEU A 28 3.04 -3.77 -9.28
C LEU A 28 4.45 -3.87 -8.71
N GLN A 29 4.73 -3.09 -7.67
CA GLN A 29 5.97 -3.18 -6.90
C GLN A 29 6.13 -4.57 -6.28
N ASP A 30 7.38 -4.96 -6.02
CA ASP A 30 7.68 -6.21 -5.32
C ASP A 30 7.02 -6.27 -3.93
N PHE A 31 6.81 -7.49 -3.43
CA PHE A 31 6.13 -7.69 -2.16
C PHE A 31 6.82 -6.93 -1.01
N ASP A 32 8.14 -7.06 -0.87
CA ASP A 32 8.90 -6.45 0.22
C ASP A 32 8.77 -4.92 0.22
N GLU A 33 8.78 -4.30 -0.97
CA GLU A 33 8.62 -2.84 -1.10
C GLU A 33 7.21 -2.38 -0.70
N ARG A 34 6.17 -3.10 -1.16
CA ARG A 34 4.79 -2.77 -0.79
C ARG A 34 4.54 -3.02 0.69
N PHE A 35 5.07 -4.10 1.23
CA PHE A 35 4.96 -4.45 2.65
C PHE A 35 5.58 -3.36 3.52
N GLU A 36 6.81 -2.95 3.21
CA GLU A 36 7.48 -1.86 3.94
C GLU A 36 6.66 -0.57 3.93
N ARG A 37 6.11 -0.19 2.77
CA ARG A 37 5.26 1.01 2.65
C ARG A 37 3.95 0.89 3.44
N MET A 38 3.33 -0.30 3.47
CA MET A 38 2.11 -0.55 4.25
C MET A 38 2.40 -0.44 5.75
N VAL A 39 3.47 -1.08 6.23
CA VAL A 39 3.92 -1.01 7.62
C VAL A 39 4.19 0.44 8.01
N GLN A 40 4.95 1.18 7.19
CA GLN A 40 5.26 2.58 7.42
C GLN A 40 4.00 3.45 7.48
N TRP A 41 3.04 3.22 6.58
CA TRP A 41 1.78 3.94 6.55
C TRP A 41 0.93 3.64 7.78
N GLN A 42 0.86 2.38 8.21
CA GLN A 42 0.09 1.98 9.38
C GLN A 42 0.68 2.57 10.66
N THR A 43 2.00 2.54 10.83
CA THR A 43 2.69 3.21 11.94
C THR A 43 2.41 4.72 11.95
N GLN A 44 2.44 5.39 10.79
CA GLN A 44 2.16 6.82 10.70
C GLN A 44 0.70 7.18 10.97
N THR A 45 -0.24 6.36 10.49
CA THR A 45 -1.68 6.66 10.54
C THR A 45 -2.29 6.30 11.89
N THR A 46 -1.85 5.18 12.48
CA THR A 46 -2.42 4.65 13.73
C THR A 46 -1.54 4.93 14.95
N GLY A 47 -0.26 5.27 14.74
CA GLY A 47 0.72 5.41 15.82
C GLY A 47 1.17 4.09 16.43
N GLN A 48 0.74 2.94 15.87
CA GLN A 48 1.13 1.63 16.38
C GLN A 48 2.62 1.36 16.15
N PRO A 49 3.29 0.66 17.09
CA PRO A 49 4.65 0.20 16.90
C PRO A 49 4.80 -0.62 15.62
N ARG A 50 5.97 -0.53 14.99
CA ARG A 50 6.28 -1.26 13.75
C ARG A 50 6.00 -2.75 13.85
N ALA A 51 6.39 -3.38 14.96
CA ALA A 51 6.17 -4.82 15.17
C ALA A 51 4.69 -5.20 15.08
N GLU A 52 3.80 -4.37 15.62
CA GLU A 52 2.34 -4.60 15.53
C GLU A 52 1.82 -4.33 14.12
N ALA A 53 2.42 -3.39 13.38
CA ALA A 53 2.08 -3.12 11.98
C ALA A 53 2.56 -4.21 11.02
N GLU A 54 3.63 -4.95 11.35
CA GLU A 54 4.11 -6.09 10.55
C GLU A 54 3.23 -7.34 10.68
N GLU A 55 2.40 -7.41 11.72
CA GLU A 55 1.53 -8.55 12.05
C GLU A 55 0.04 -8.34 11.67
N ALA A 56 -0.30 -7.17 11.13
CA ALA A 56 -1.67 -6.75 10.84
C ALA A 56 -2.23 -7.28 9.51
#